data_AF-A0A7C3S705-F1
#
_entry.id   AF-A0A7C3S705-F1
#
_cell.length_a   1.000
_cell.length_b   1.000
_cell.length_c   1.000
_cell.angle_alpha   90.00
_cell.angle_beta   90.00
_cell.angle_gamma   90.00
#
_symmetry.space_group_name_H-M   'P 1'
#
loop_
_entity.id
_entity.type
_entity.pdbx_description
1 polymer ?
#
loop_
_entity_poly.entity_id
_entity_poly.type
_entity_poly.pdbx_seq_one_letter_code
_entity_poly.pdbx_strand_id
1 'polypeptide(L)'
;MVTLATQTLEYRIVRKVLTTEPPLVFTVEIRYHPEDNGYSAECFEMEAFAWGESYDEAVENLLDVMIGFAEVIVKDAELYPHLPEPLLHYGQFILALGSEEKLRKVLGL
;
A
#
# COMPACT_ATOMS: atom_id res chain seq x y z
N MET A 1 21.81 11.37 -31.60
CA MET A 1 20.49 11.66 -31.01
C MET A 1 20.58 11.20 -29.57
N VAL A 2 20.63 12.14 -28.61
CA VAL A 2 20.73 11.79 -27.18
C VAL A 2 19.32 11.56 -26.69
N THR A 3 18.95 10.31 -26.45
CA THR A 3 17.71 9.97 -25.74
C THR A 3 17.95 10.32 -24.29
N LEU A 4 17.34 11.39 -23.79
CA LEU A 4 17.33 11.67 -22.36
C LEU A 4 16.39 10.63 -21.71
N ALA A 5 16.95 9.51 -21.28
CA ALA A 5 16.23 8.58 -20.42
C ALA A 5 15.99 9.29 -19.09
N THR A 6 14.74 9.69 -18.86
CA THR A 6 14.33 10.34 -17.60
C THR A 6 13.60 9.27 -16.80
N GLN A 7 14.12 8.91 -15.63
CA GLN A 7 13.42 8.03 -14.68
C GLN A 7 13.01 8.85 -13.47
N THR A 8 11.76 8.68 -13.02
CA THR A 8 11.28 9.24 -11.77
C THR A 8 11.96 8.51 -10.61
N LEU A 9 12.74 9.22 -9.80
CA LEU A 9 13.46 8.62 -8.68
C LEU A 9 12.56 8.34 -7.48
N GLU A 10 11.55 9.18 -7.25
CA GLU A 10 10.62 9.05 -6.15
C GLU A 10 9.26 9.64 -6.53
N TYR A 11 8.19 8.94 -6.16
CA TYR A 11 6.82 9.39 -6.33
C TYR A 11 6.03 9.07 -5.07
N ARG A 12 5.33 10.07 -4.51
CA ARG A 12 4.52 9.93 -3.30
C ARG A 12 3.09 10.36 -3.56
N ILE A 13 2.13 9.52 -3.18
CA ILE A 13 0.71 9.75 -3.32
C ILE A 13 0.06 9.75 -1.93
N VAL A 14 -0.71 10.79 -1.64
CA VAL A 14 -1.50 10.88 -0.41
C VAL A 14 -2.99 10.86 -0.77
N ARG A 15 -3.72 9.88 -0.24
CA ARG A 15 -5.16 9.73 -0.45
C ARG A 15 -5.87 9.71 0.89
N LYS A 16 -7.00 10.42 0.96
CA LYS A 16 -7.88 10.42 2.13
C LYS A 16 -9.24 9.85 1.74
N VAL A 17 -9.63 8.76 2.39
CA VAL A 17 -10.93 8.12 2.21
C VAL A 17 -11.90 8.72 3.24
N LEU A 18 -12.89 9.47 2.75
CA LEU A 18 -13.84 10.19 3.61
C LEU A 18 -15.10 9.38 3.95
N THR A 19 -15.27 8.22 3.34
CA THR A 19 -16.46 7.36 3.52
C THR A 19 -16.36 6.43 4.73
N THR A 20 -15.26 6.48 5.47
CA THR A 20 -15.03 5.73 6.71
C THR A 20 -15.07 6.67 7.91
N GLU A 21 -15.41 6.14 9.09
CA GLU A 21 -15.32 6.85 10.36
C GLU A 21 -14.45 6.02 11.33
N PRO A 22 -13.23 6.48 11.69
CA PRO A 22 -12.60 7.72 11.24
C PRO A 22 -12.19 7.69 9.75
N PRO A 23 -12.01 8.86 9.09
CA PRO A 23 -11.45 8.92 7.74
C PRO A 23 -10.06 8.29 7.67
N LEU A 24 -9.83 7.41 6.70
CA LEU A 24 -8.53 6.76 6.51
C LEU A 24 -7.62 7.60 5.62
N VAL A 25 -6.32 7.56 5.88
CA VAL A 25 -5.29 8.18 5.05
C VAL A 25 -4.34 7.10 4.57
N PHE A 26 -4.02 7.12 3.28
CA PHE A 26 -3.01 6.26 2.68
C PHE A 26 -1.95 7.15 2.06
N THR A 27 -0.72 7.00 2.54
CA THR A 27 0.47 7.64 2.01
C THR A 27 1.34 6.54 1.40
N VAL A 28 1.30 6.45 0.07
CA VAL A 28 2.11 5.50 -0.69
C VAL A 28 3.32 6.20 -1.28
N GLU A 29 4.50 5.64 -1.08
CA GLU A 29 5.74 6.06 -1.70
C GLU A 29 6.31 4.95 -2.59
N ILE A 30 6.72 5.30 -3.80
CA ILE A 30 7.43 4.43 -4.71
C ILE A 30 8.75 5.09 -5.07
N ARG A 31 9.86 4.40 -4.85
CA ARG A 31 11.22 4.91 -5.07
C ARG A 31 12.02 3.95 -5.92
N TYR A 32 12.71 4.48 -6.93
CA TYR A 32 13.72 3.73 -7.68
C TYR A 32 15.07 3.81 -6.97
N HIS A 33 15.72 2.66 -6.79
CA HIS A 33 17.02 2.53 -6.16
C HIS A 33 18.05 2.09 -7.22
N PRO A 34 18.94 3.01 -7.67
CA PRO A 34 19.86 2.71 -8.77
C PRO A 34 20.96 1.70 -8.39
N GLU A 35 21.32 1.62 -7.11
CA GLU A 35 22.35 0.68 -6.59
C GLU A 35 21.90 -0.78 -6.74
N ASP A 36 20.59 -1.02 -6.59
CA ASP A 36 19.98 -2.35 -6.63
C ASP A 36 19.18 -2.60 -7.92
N ASN A 37 19.09 -1.59 -8.78
CA ASN A 37 18.29 -1.59 -10.02
C ASN A 37 16.86 -2.11 -9.81
N GLY A 38 16.15 -1.56 -8.82
CA GLY A 38 14.76 -1.93 -8.55
C GLY A 38 13.98 -0.83 -7.85
N TYR A 39 12.73 -1.14 -7.52
CA TYR A 39 11.76 -0.21 -6.94
C TYR A 39 11.33 -0.72 -5.57
N SER A 40 11.28 0.19 -4.59
CA SER A 40 10.54 -0.04 -3.35
C SER A 40 9.18 0.63 -3.43
N ALA A 41 8.16 0.00 -2.86
CA ALA A 41 6.83 0.57 -2.68
C ALA A 41 6.42 0.41 -1.21
N GLU A 42 5.95 1.47 -0.57
CA GLU A 42 5.63 1.51 0.86
C GLU A 42 4.30 2.24 1.10
N CYS A 43 3.45 1.70 1.97
CA CYS A 43 2.27 2.37 2.52
C CYS A 43 2.49 2.64 4.02
N PHE A 44 2.76 3.89 4.38
CA PHE A 44 3.24 4.24 5.72
C PHE A 44 2.24 3.91 6.83
N GLU A 45 0.94 4.18 6.65
CA GLU A 45 -0.05 3.98 7.70
C GLU A 45 -0.28 2.51 8.06
N MET A 46 0.09 1.59 7.16
CA MET A 46 -0.01 0.15 7.39
C MET A 46 1.34 -0.51 7.65
N GLU A 47 2.43 0.26 7.64
CA GLU A 47 3.81 -0.26 7.69
C GLU A 47 4.05 -1.38 6.65
N ALA A 48 3.34 -1.29 5.51
CA ALA A 48 3.41 -2.27 4.44
C ALA A 48 4.49 -1.87 3.45
N PHE A 49 5.37 -2.81 3.12
CA PHE A 49 6.52 -2.58 2.25
C PHE A 49 6.68 -3.74 1.27
N ALA A 50 7.06 -3.40 0.03
CA ALA A 50 7.41 -4.37 -0.99
C ALA A 50 8.53 -3.87 -1.90
N TRP A 51 9.18 -4.81 -2.57
CA TRP A 51 10.21 -4.60 -3.58
C TRP A 51 9.77 -5.20 -4.91
N GLY A 52 10.24 -4.64 -6.03
CA GLY A 52 10.12 -5.22 -7.36
C GLY A 52 11.27 -4.80 -8.27
N GLU A 53 11.57 -5.60 -9.28
CA GLU A 53 12.58 -5.27 -10.31
C GLU A 53 12.05 -4.18 -11.27
N SER A 54 10.74 -3.97 -11.29
CA SER A 54 10.07 -2.92 -12.05
C SER A 54 9.08 -2.14 -11.17
N TYR A 55 8.63 -0.98 -11.68
CA TYR A 55 7.58 -0.18 -11.03
C TYR A 55 6.31 -1.00 -10.82
N ASP A 56 5.83 -1.69 -11.88
CA ASP A 56 4.58 -2.45 -11.84
C ASP A 56 4.68 -3.61 -10.85
N GLU A 57 5.80 -4.32 -10.82
CA GLU A 57 6.03 -5.41 -9.88
C GLU A 57 6.06 -4.92 -8.42
N ALA A 58 6.74 -3.80 -8.14
CA ALA A 58 6.76 -3.23 -6.79
C ALA A 58 5.36 -2.81 -6.32
N VAL A 59 4.56 -2.25 -7.24
CA VAL A 59 3.15 -1.90 -6.97
C VAL A 59 2.31 -3.15 -6.70
N GLU A 60 2.39 -4.17 -7.55
CA GLU A 60 1.66 -5.43 -7.38
C GLU A 60 2.01 -6.11 -6.06
N ASN A 61 3.31 -6.23 -5.77
CA ASN A 61 3.78 -6.81 -4.52
C ASN A 61 3.31 -5.99 -3.29
N LEU A 62 3.26 -4.66 -3.37
CA LEU A 62 2.74 -3.84 -2.27
C LEU A 62 1.25 -4.10 -2.05
N LEU A 63 0.46 -4.17 -3.13
CA LEU A 63 -0.98 -4.43 -3.04
C LEU A 63 -1.25 -5.79 -2.39
N ASP A 64 -0.50 -6.81 -2.77
CA ASP A 64 -0.57 -8.15 -2.17
C ASP A 64 -0.24 -8.12 -0.67
N VAL A 65 0.84 -7.44 -0.28
CA VAL A 65 1.22 -7.28 1.13
C VAL A 65 0.13 -6.57 1.92
N MET A 66 -0.44 -5.48 1.39
CA MET A 66 -1.50 -4.73 2.05
C MET A 66 -2.77 -5.57 2.25
N ILE A 67 -3.13 -6.40 1.28
CA ILE A 67 -4.27 -7.33 1.38
C ILE A 67 -3.97 -8.41 2.44
N GLY A 68 -2.78 -9.03 2.39
CA GLY A 68 -2.38 -10.03 3.38
C GLY A 68 -2.35 -9.47 4.81
N PHE A 69 -1.84 -8.25 4.98
CA PHE A 69 -1.87 -7.55 6.27
C PHE A 69 -3.30 -7.29 6.73
N ALA A 70 -4.19 -6.84 5.82
CA ALA A 70 -5.59 -6.62 6.14
C ALA A 70 -6.27 -7.90 6.65
N GLU A 71 -6.00 -9.05 6.04
CA GLU A 71 -6.52 -10.36 6.48
C GLU A 71 -6.02 -10.72 7.89
N VAL A 72 -4.73 -10.56 8.15
CA VAL A 72 -4.12 -10.88 9.46
C VAL A 72 -4.66 -9.94 10.55
N ILE A 73 -4.67 -8.63 10.31
CA ILE A 73 -5.16 -7.60 11.24
C ILE A 73 -6.59 -7.91 11.70
N VAL A 74 -7.49 -8.20 10.75
CA VAL A 74 -8.89 -8.47 11.05
C VAL A 74 -9.03 -9.78 11.84
N LYS A 75 -8.31 -10.82 11.42
CA LYS A 75 -8.33 -12.11 12.10
C LYS A 75 -7.77 -12.05 13.52
N ASP A 76 -6.68 -11.31 13.74
CA ASP A 76 -6.07 -11.14 15.05
C ASP A 76 -7.00 -10.35 15.99
N ALA A 77 -7.67 -9.32 15.49
CA ALA A 77 -8.68 -8.59 16.27
C ALA A 77 -9.87 -9.48 16.69
N GLU A 78 -10.26 -10.46 15.85
CA GLU A 78 -11.29 -11.46 16.20
C GLU A 78 -10.80 -12.45 17.27
N LEU A 79 -9.54 -12.89 17.18
CA LEU A 79 -8.93 -13.84 18.12
C LEU A 79 -8.64 -13.19 19.48
N TYR A 80 -8.30 -11.91 19.49
CA TYR A 80 -7.87 -11.17 20.68
C TYR A 80 -8.70 -9.88 20.86
N PRO A 81 -10.03 -9.96 21.07
CA PRO A 81 -10.93 -8.79 21.06
C PRO A 81 -10.71 -7.80 22.23
N HIS A 82 -9.86 -8.15 23.18
CA HIS A 82 -9.49 -7.33 24.32
C HIS A 82 -8.19 -6.54 24.10
N LEU A 83 -7.44 -6.85 23.04
CA LEU A 83 -6.26 -6.11 22.63
C LEU A 83 -6.68 -5.04 21.61
N PRO A 84 -6.34 -3.77 21.83
CA PRO A 84 -6.59 -2.72 20.84
C PRO A 84 -5.79 -3.01 19.56
N GLU A 85 -6.46 -2.97 18.41
CA GLU A 85 -5.83 -3.06 17.09
C GLU A 85 -6.03 -1.73 16.34
N PRO A 86 -5.05 -0.82 16.37
CA PRO A 86 -5.16 0.51 15.76
C PRO A 86 -5.40 0.48 14.25
N LEU A 87 -4.93 -0.57 13.56
CA LEU A 87 -5.04 -0.71 12.11
C LEU A 87 -6.32 -1.44 11.68
N LEU A 88 -7.20 -1.80 12.63
CA LEU A 88 -8.41 -2.57 12.35
C LEU A 88 -9.28 -1.92 11.27
N HIS A 89 -9.45 -0.60 11.32
CA HIS A 89 -10.23 0.14 10.33
C HIS A 89 -9.63 0.07 8.92
N TYR A 90 -8.30 0.02 8.80
CA TYR A 90 -7.61 -0.16 7.52
C TYR A 90 -7.84 -1.56 6.99
N GLY A 91 -7.64 -2.59 7.83
CA GLY A 91 -7.87 -3.97 7.44
C GLY A 91 -9.30 -4.21 6.98
N GLN A 92 -10.29 -3.78 7.77
CA GLN A 92 -11.70 -3.89 7.43
C GLN A 92 -12.05 -3.17 6.12
N PHE A 93 -11.54 -1.96 5.91
CA PHE A 93 -11.79 -1.21 4.68
C PHE A 93 -11.22 -1.92 3.45
N ILE A 94 -9.98 -2.40 3.52
CA ILE A 94 -9.31 -3.08 2.40
C ILE A 94 -10.05 -4.36 2.04
N LEU A 95 -10.40 -5.20 3.03
CA LEU A 95 -11.17 -6.43 2.78
C LEU A 95 -12.56 -6.12 2.19
N ALA A 96 -13.20 -5.03 2.63
CA ALA A 96 -14.50 -4.62 2.11
C ALA A 96 -14.47 -4.17 0.64
N LEU A 97 -13.31 -3.76 0.10
CA LEU A 97 -13.18 -3.48 -1.34
C LEU A 97 -13.41 -4.74 -2.17
N GLY A 98 -12.91 -5.88 -1.69
CA GLY A 98 -13.08 -7.20 -2.30
C GLY A 98 -12.35 -7.38 -3.64
N SER A 99 -11.46 -6.45 -4.01
CA SER A 99 -10.55 -6.63 -5.15
C SER A 99 -9.32 -5.74 -5.05
N GLU A 100 -8.18 -6.30 -5.48
CA GLU A 100 -6.92 -5.59 -5.64
C GLU A 100 -7.05 -4.39 -6.59
N GLU A 101 -7.79 -4.54 -7.70
CA GLU A 101 -8.03 -3.45 -8.66
C GLU A 101 -8.69 -2.21 -8.01
N LYS A 102 -9.62 -2.42 -7.07
CA LYS A 102 -10.25 -1.31 -6.34
C LYS A 102 -9.28 -0.69 -5.34
N LEU A 103 -8.45 -1.49 -4.68
CA LEU A 103 -7.40 -0.99 -3.80
C LEU A 103 -6.42 -0.11 -4.58
N ARG A 104 -5.92 -0.60 -5.72
CA ARG A 104 -5.06 0.15 -6.64
C ARG A 104 -5.69 1.51 -7.00
N LYS A 105 -6.98 1.52 -7.38
CA LYS A 105 -7.74 2.76 -7.68
C LYS A 105 -7.85 3.71 -6.49
N VAL A 106 -8.09 3.20 -5.28
CA VAL A 106 -8.16 4.01 -4.06
C VAL A 106 -6.81 4.67 -3.77
N LEU A 107 -5.72 3.94 -3.95
CA LEU A 107 -4.35 4.44 -3.74
C LEU A 107 -3.90 5.38 -4.87
N GLY A 108 -4.54 5.32 -6.04
CA GLY A 108 -4.19 6.15 -7.20
C GLY A 108 -2.95 5.67 -7.93
N LEU A 109 -2.73 4.35 -7.92
CA LEU A 109 -1.63 3.62 -8.55
C LEU A 109 -2.03 3.05 -9.93
#